data_AF-A0A7X1GPQ6-F1
#
_entry.id   AF-A0A7X1GPQ6-F1
#
_cell.length_a   1.000
_cell.length_b   1.000
_cell.length_c   1.000
_cell.angle_alpha   90.00
_cell.angle_beta   90.00
_cell.angle_gamma   90.00
#
_symmetry.space_group_name_H-M   'P 1'
#
loop_
_entity.id
_entity.type
_entity.pdbx_description
1 polymer ?
#
loop_
_entity_poly.entity_id
_entity_poly.type
_entity_poly.pdbx_seq_one_letter_code
_entity_poly.pdbx_strand_id
1 'polypeptide(L)' 'MIKSFGKDPLICSKCKEEMLLWRIWHPKYGEIFDLSRDGPFEYNIKDKENQTIQDQQNKHIQLALFPI' A
#
# COMPACT_ATOMS: atom_id res chain seq x y z
N MET A 1 -15.94 1.97 21.23
CA MET A 1 -16.51 1.65 19.90
C MET A 1 -15.81 2.52 18.88
N ILE A 2 -15.07 1.93 17.94
CA ILE A 2 -14.37 2.68 16.88
C ILE A 2 -15.41 3.06 15.82
N LYS A 3 -15.56 4.36 15.55
CA LYS A 3 -16.45 4.85 14.49
C LYS A 3 -15.72 4.70 13.16
N SER A 4 -16.30 3.95 12.22
CA SER A 4 -15.85 3.95 10.84
C SER A 4 -16.63 5.00 10.05
N PHE A 5 -15.90 5.85 9.34
CA PHE A 5 -16.48 6.73 8.33
C PHE A 5 -16.37 5.93 7.03
N GLY A 6 -17.49 5.48 6.46
CA GLY A 6 -17.55 4.41 5.45
C GLY A 6 -16.87 4.67 4.08
N LYS A 7 -15.93 5.60 3.99
CA LYS A 7 -15.06 5.81 2.83
C LYS A 7 -13.61 5.91 3.31
N ASP A 8 -12.75 5.15 2.67
CA ASP A 8 -11.32 5.23 2.90
C ASP A 8 -10.78 6.59 2.42
N PRO A 9 -10.23 7.43 3.31
CA PRO A 9 -9.65 8.72 2.93
C PRO A 9 -8.38 8.60 2.08
N LEU A 10 -7.77 7.42 2.01
CA LEU A 10 -6.56 7.15 1.23
C LEU A 10 -6.86 6.65 -0.19
N ILE A 11 -8.13 6.61 -0.61
CA ILE A 11 -8.49 6.33 -2.00
C ILE A 11 -8.88 7.61 -2.72
N CYS A 12 -8.22 7.91 -3.85
CA CYS A 12 -8.53 9.08 -4.65
C CYS A 12 -9.96 9.00 -5.22
N SER A 13 -10.79 10.00 -4.95
CA SER A 13 -12.18 10.00 -5.42
C SER A 13 -12.31 10.06 -6.95
N LYS A 14 -11.29 10.60 -7.64
CA LYS A 14 -11.25 10.79 -9.10
C LYS A 14 -10.71 9.57 -9.86
N CYS A 15 -9.50 9.11 -9.53
CA CYS A 15 -8.85 8.02 -10.26
C CYS A 15 -8.96 6.65 -9.58
N LYS A 16 -9.45 6.58 -8.33
CA LYS A 16 -9.58 5.34 -7.53
C LYS A 16 -8.27 4.66 -7.12
N GLU A 17 -7.14 5.32 -7.36
CA GLU A 17 -5.83 4.86 -6.92
C GLU A 17 -5.60 5.13 -5.42
N GLU A 18 -4.72 4.32 -4.82
CA GLU A 18 -4.25 4.49 -3.45
C GLU A 18 -3.33 5.71 -3.29
N MET A 19 -3.45 6.39 -2.16
CA MET A 19 -2.67 7.57 -1.79
C MET A 19 -1.81 7.28 -0.55
N LEU A 20 -0.63 7.88 -0.50
CA LEU A 20 0.23 7.80 0.69
C LEU A 20 -0.27 8.74 1.79
N LEU A 21 -0.33 8.21 3.01
CA LEU A 21 -0.55 9.03 4.20
C LEU A 21 0.73 9.76 4.56
N TRP A 22 0.73 11.10 4.48
CA TRP A 22 1.92 11.89 4.80
C TRP A 22 2.04 12.20 6.29
N ARG A 23 0.94 12.64 6.92
CA ARG A 23 0.95 13.09 8.31
C ARG A 23 -0.41 12.92 8.97
N ILE A 24 -0.40 12.56 10.25
CA ILE A 24 -1.56 12.66 11.15
C ILE A 24 -1.22 13.66 12.26
N TRP A 25 -2.09 14.65 12.47
CA TRP A 25 -1.99 15.59 13.58
C TRP A 25 -3.31 15.63 14.37
N HIS A 26 -3.21 15.73 15.69
CA HIS A 26 -4.35 15.83 16.58
C HIS A 26 -4.15 16.95 17.61
N PRO A 27 -5.16 17.81 17.86
CA PRO A 27 -5.01 19.01 18.70
C PRO A 27 -4.61 18.73 20.15
N LYS A 28 -5.01 17.57 20.70
CA LYS A 28 -4.64 17.16 22.07
C LYS A 28 -3.30 16.43 22.15
N TYR A 29 -2.90 15.72 21.10
CA TYR A 29 -1.78 14.77 21.15
C TYR A 29 -0.57 15.25 20.34
N GLY A 30 -0.72 16.31 19.55
CA GLY A 30 0.29 16.77 18.62
C GLY A 30 0.34 15.90 17.37
N GLU A 31 1.52 15.81 16.77
CA GLU A 31 1.79 15.00 15.59
C GLU A 31 1.85 13.52 15.98
N ILE A 32 0.95 12.72 15.42
CA ILE A 32 0.79 11.31 15.74
C ILE A 32 1.61 10.43 14.78
N PHE A 33 1.73 10.86 13.53
CA PHE A 33 2.45 10.14 12.48
C PHE A 33 3.01 11.13 11.47
N ASP A 34 4.22 10.92 11.01
CA ASP A 34 4.83 11.66 9.90
C ASP A 34 5.68 10.71 9.07
N LEU A 35 5.28 10.50 7.81
CA LEU A 35 5.95 9.60 6.89
C LEU A 35 7.43 9.98 6.67
N SER A 36 7.79 11.25 6.79
CA SER A 36 9.19 11.68 6.63
C SER A 36 10.08 11.28 7.81
N ARG A 37 9.48 11.07 8.99
CA ARG A 37 10.19 10.68 10.23
C ARG A 37 10.05 9.20 10.54
N ASP A 38 8.85 8.67 10.35
CA ASP A 38 8.43 7.31 10.72
C ASP A 38 8.39 6.35 9.52
N GLY A 39 8.50 6.88 8.29
CA GLY A 39 8.50 6.07 7.08
C GLY A 39 9.76 5.19 6.97
N PRO A 40 9.69 4.11 6.18
CA PRO A 40 10.87 3.31 5.91
C PRO A 40 11.94 4.21 5.28
N PHE A 41 13.07 4.32 5.97
CA PHE A 41 14.28 4.95 5.44
C PHE A 41 14.61 4.23 4.13
N GLU A 42 14.42 4.92 3.00
CA GLU A 42 14.35 4.38 1.64
C GLU A 42 13.10 3.53 1.34
N TYR A 43 12.14 4.17 0.66
CA TYR A 43 11.19 3.47 -0.22
C TYR A 43 12.01 2.81 -1.34
N ASN A 44 12.50 1.60 -1.11
CA ASN A 44 13.27 0.84 -2.10
C ASN A 44 12.34 0.52 -3.28
N ILE A 45 12.41 1.34 -4.33
CA ILE A 45 11.70 1.15 -5.62
C ILE A 45 11.97 -0.25 -6.20
N LYS A 46 13.04 -0.93 -5.78
CA LYS A 46 13.46 -2.27 -6.18
C LYS A 46 12.49 -3.39 -5.76
N ASP A 47 11.63 -3.20 -4.76
CA ASP A 47 10.75 -4.27 -4.29
C ASP A 47 9.56 -4.52 -5.22
N LYS A 48 9.18 -3.53 -6.05
CA LYS A 48 8.14 -3.71 -7.07
C LYS A 48 8.61 -4.51 -8.29
N GLU A 49 9.91 -4.46 -8.63
CA GLU A 49 10.48 -5.28 -9.71
C GLU A 49 10.51 -6.77 -9.32
N ASN A 50 10.82 -7.09 -8.06
CA ASN A 50 10.87 -8.48 -7.61
C ASN A 50 9.48 -9.13 -7.50
N GLN A 51 8.44 -8.38 -7.14
CA GLN A 51 7.06 -8.90 -7.09
C GLN A 51 6.49 -9.16 -8.48
N THR A 52 6.74 -8.28 -9.45
CA THR A 52 6.24 -8.46 -10.84
C THR A 52 6.87 -9.66 -11.54
N ILE A 53 8.16 -9.94 -11.29
CA ILE A 53 8.84 -11.13 -11.83
C ILE A 53 8.33 -12.42 -11.17
N GLN A 54 8.13 -12.45 -9.85
CA GLN A 54 7.55 -13.62 -9.15
C GLN A 54 6.11 -13.90 -9.59
N ASP A 55 5.28 -12.87 -9.76
CA ASP A 55 3.90 -13.04 -10.24
C ASP A 55 3.84 -13.58 -11.67
N GLN A 56 4.78 -13.21 -12.54
CA GLN A 56 4.91 -13.78 -13.89
C GLN A 56 5.37 -15.24 -13.86
N GLN A 57 6.33 -15.59 -13.00
CA GLN A 57 6.78 -16.97 -12.83
C GLN A 57 5.67 -17.88 -12.26
N ASN A 58 4.90 -17.39 -11.28
CA ASN A 58 3.80 -18.14 -10.66
C ASN A 58 2.64 -18.39 -11.63
N LYS A 59 2.33 -17.45 -12.54
CA LYS A 59 1.37 -17.67 -13.63
C LYS A 59 1.83 -18.75 -14.61
N HIS A 60 3.12 -18.79 -14.95
CA HIS A 60 3.66 -19.78 -15.89
C HIS A 60 3.70 -21.20 -15.27
N ILE A 61 3.89 -21.32 -13.96
CA ILE A 61 3.90 -22.61 -13.25
C ILE A 61 2.48 -23.19 -13.11
N GLN A 62 1.46 -22.35 -12.85
CA GLN A 62 0.07 -22.82 -12.71
C GLN A 62 -0.54 -23.41 -14.00
N LEU A 63 -0.17 -22.90 -15.17
CA LEU A 63 -0.67 -23.42 -16.45
C LEU A 63 -0.15 -24.83 -16.79
N ALA A 64 0.98 -25.25 -16.21
CA ALA A 64 1.59 -26.56 -16.46
C ALA A 64 1.12 -27.67 -15.49
N LEU A 65 0.34 -27.33 -14.46
CA LEU A 65 -0.07 -28.26 -13.39
C LEU A 65 -1.51 -28.78 -13.51
N PHE A 66 -2.23 -28.38 -14.57
CA PHE A 66 -3.49 -29.01 -14.95
C PHE A 66 -3.24 -29.95 -16.14
N PRO A 67 -3.02 -31.25 -15.92
CA PRO A 67 -3.11 -32.21 -17.02
C PRO A 67 -4.55 -32.20 -17.57
N ILE A 68 -4.67 -32.14 -18.90
CA ILE A 68 -5.90 -32.41 -19.65
C ILE A 68 -6.29 -33.88 -19.47
#